data_AF-A0A3D0C690-F1
#
_entry.id   AF-A0A3D0C690-F1
#
_cell.length_a   1.000
_cell.length_b   1.000
_cell.length_c   1.000
_cell.angle_alpha   90.00
_cell.angle_beta   90.00
_cell.angle_gamma   90.00
#
_symmetry.space_group_name_H-M   'P 1'
#
loop_
_entity.id
_entity.type
_entity.pdbx_description
1 polymer ?
#
loop_
_entity_poly.entity_id
_entity_poly.type
_entity_poly.pdbx_seq_one_letter_code
_entity_poly.pdbx_strand_id
1 'polypeptide(L)'
;MITSDTLILKLSLQSKLLAKSLNLPESFGNDLLATAIYQHFDFNELCESVSEFEYALSFESLSEFQKLKYLLICEIEDQKLIEDLHIEIEYMASRLDSKTVINISKLDLISNLFKLFGLENESRYIIDAEDIKLKWQPYFESLQNYQAVLITDLLINEIPFRLIATKVSFDEYSVNNLMHSLNTNLAQTNDSSAKTNEEKIKIDEHIKWLADSFDCLSNFESDTPDRHPVFYKINNQNHLVYGFPLSPHMSVSDNCKNINIQIIDTEEKQVFILNLGNERLVLEFIFLNKIGDGEKSYSPQNQWIKDTLLSRSDACQFNIVFNNAYYLIIIRPFSHIDFLKNTL
;
A
#
# COMPACT_ATOMS: atom_id res chain seq x y z
N MET A 1 -15.46 -8.21 31.07
CA MET A 1 -14.92 -9.57 31.12
C MET A 1 -15.47 -10.28 29.92
N ILE A 2 -14.62 -10.80 29.04
CA ILE A 2 -15.03 -11.51 27.83
C ILE A 2 -15.50 -12.90 28.26
N THR A 3 -16.72 -13.31 27.85
CA THR A 3 -17.26 -14.62 28.18
C THR A 3 -17.15 -15.59 27.01
N SER A 4 -17.12 -16.89 27.29
CA SER A 4 -17.20 -17.96 26.29
C SER A 4 -18.40 -17.79 25.36
N ASP A 5 -19.58 -17.45 25.89
CA ASP A 5 -20.78 -17.19 25.09
C ASP A 5 -20.56 -16.08 24.05
N THR A 6 -19.88 -15.00 24.44
CA THR A 6 -19.53 -13.90 23.52
C THR A 6 -18.54 -14.36 22.45
N LEU A 7 -17.52 -15.14 22.82
CA LEU A 7 -16.52 -15.67 21.89
C LEU A 7 -17.11 -16.69 20.91
N ILE A 8 -18.03 -17.55 21.37
CA ILE A 8 -18.76 -18.51 20.53
C ILE A 8 -19.68 -17.77 19.55
N LEU A 9 -20.35 -16.71 19.99
CA LEU A 9 -21.13 -15.86 19.09
C LEU A 9 -20.24 -15.23 18.01
N LYS A 10 -19.05 -14.73 18.40
CA LYS A 10 -18.06 -14.19 17.46
C LYS A 10 -17.62 -15.22 16.42
N LEU A 11 -17.33 -16.46 16.85
CA LEU A 11 -17.04 -17.57 15.93
C LEU A 11 -18.18 -17.83 14.93
N SER A 12 -19.43 -17.83 15.41
CA SER A 12 -20.59 -18.01 14.52
C SER A 12 -20.71 -16.89 13.49
N LEU A 13 -20.43 -15.64 13.87
CA LEU A 13 -20.45 -14.50 12.96
C LEU A 13 -19.29 -14.55 11.96
N GLN A 14 -18.08 -14.90 12.41
CA GLN A 14 -16.91 -15.10 11.55
C GLN A 14 -17.16 -16.21 10.53
N SER A 15 -17.77 -17.33 10.93
CA SER A 15 -18.12 -18.43 10.03
C SER A 15 -19.05 -17.97 8.91
N LYS A 16 -20.13 -17.25 9.26
CA LYS A 16 -21.08 -16.71 8.27
C LYS A 16 -20.41 -15.72 7.31
N LEU A 17 -19.56 -14.84 7.84
CA LEU A 17 -18.84 -13.86 7.03
C LEU A 17 -17.84 -14.56 6.09
N LEU A 18 -17.11 -15.56 6.57
CA LEU A 18 -16.16 -16.35 5.78
C LEU A 18 -16.87 -17.06 4.61
N ALA A 19 -17.97 -17.76 4.88
CA ALA A 19 -18.74 -18.43 3.83
C ALA A 19 -19.20 -17.42 2.76
N LYS A 20 -19.72 -16.26 3.20
CA LYS A 20 -20.15 -15.20 2.29
C LYS A 20 -19.01 -14.63 1.46
N SER A 21 -17.87 -14.31 2.07
CA SER A 21 -16.68 -13.77 1.39
C SER A 21 -16.11 -14.74 0.35
N LEU A 22 -16.22 -16.05 0.61
CA LEU A 22 -15.80 -17.11 -0.31
C LEU A 22 -16.88 -17.51 -1.32
N ASN A 23 -18.05 -16.86 -1.28
CA ASN A 23 -19.22 -17.20 -2.11
C ASN A 23 -19.65 -18.67 -1.97
N LEU A 24 -19.64 -19.18 -0.74
CA LEU A 24 -20.05 -20.54 -0.37
C LEU A 24 -21.34 -20.53 0.46
N PRO A 25 -22.10 -21.65 0.46
CA PRO A 25 -23.21 -21.82 1.40
C PRO A 25 -22.75 -21.71 2.86
N GLU A 26 -23.58 -21.13 3.74
CA GLU A 26 -23.23 -20.90 5.16
C GLU A 26 -22.73 -22.16 5.89
N SER A 27 -23.21 -23.35 5.48
CA SER A 27 -22.78 -24.64 6.04
C SER A 27 -21.28 -24.92 5.91
N PHE A 28 -20.60 -24.33 4.92
CA PHE A 28 -19.16 -24.51 4.73
C PHE A 28 -18.33 -23.61 5.67
N GLY A 29 -18.88 -22.50 6.16
CA GLY A 29 -18.17 -21.53 6.98
C GLY A 29 -17.62 -22.13 8.26
N ASN A 30 -18.41 -22.97 8.94
CA ASN A 30 -18.03 -23.61 10.20
C ASN A 30 -16.81 -24.52 10.03
N ASP A 31 -16.81 -25.37 9.00
CA ASP A 31 -15.73 -26.33 8.73
C ASP A 31 -14.43 -25.62 8.34
N LEU A 32 -14.53 -24.62 7.46
CA LEU A 32 -13.37 -23.83 7.03
C LEU A 32 -12.79 -22.99 8.17
N LEU A 33 -13.63 -22.37 8.99
CA LEU A 33 -13.20 -21.59 10.15
C LEU A 33 -12.48 -22.49 11.17
N ALA A 34 -13.05 -23.65 11.49
CA ALA A 34 -12.45 -24.58 12.43
C ALA A 34 -11.12 -25.12 11.90
N THR A 35 -11.10 -25.69 10.70
CA THR A 35 -9.93 -26.44 10.21
C THR A 35 -8.82 -25.55 9.65
N ALA A 36 -9.15 -24.45 8.96
CA ALA A 36 -8.17 -23.62 8.28
C ALA A 36 -7.75 -22.37 9.08
N ILE A 37 -8.64 -21.81 9.91
CA ILE A 37 -8.32 -20.60 10.69
C ILE A 37 -7.83 -20.99 12.09
N TYR A 38 -8.66 -21.71 12.85
CA TYR A 38 -8.34 -22.08 14.24
C TYR A 38 -7.66 -23.44 14.41
N GLN A 39 -7.54 -24.23 13.33
CA GLN A 39 -6.90 -25.55 13.30
C GLN A 39 -7.47 -26.59 14.27
N HIS A 40 -8.79 -26.64 14.41
CA HIS A 40 -9.54 -27.68 15.12
C HIS A 40 -10.12 -28.70 14.12
N PHE A 41 -10.49 -29.89 14.59
CA PHE A 41 -11.07 -30.94 13.77
C PHE A 41 -12.43 -30.53 13.20
N ASP A 42 -13.29 -29.94 14.04
CA ASP A 42 -14.59 -29.42 13.64
C ASP A 42 -15.02 -28.21 14.48
N PHE A 43 -16.15 -27.62 14.12
CA PHE A 43 -16.67 -26.41 14.78
C PHE A 43 -17.20 -26.66 16.20
N ASN A 44 -17.65 -27.88 16.52
CA ASN A 44 -18.11 -28.19 17.87
C ASN A 44 -16.92 -28.29 18.82
N GLU A 45 -15.85 -28.98 18.43
CA GLU A 45 -14.60 -29.06 19.18
C GLU A 45 -13.99 -27.66 19.40
N LEU A 46 -14.05 -26.80 18.37
CA LEU A 46 -13.65 -25.40 18.50
C LEU A 46 -14.44 -24.65 19.58
N CYS A 47 -15.77 -24.84 19.64
CA CYS A 47 -16.61 -24.19 20.65
C CYS A 47 -16.35 -24.74 22.06
N GLU A 48 -16.10 -26.04 22.21
CA GLU A 48 -15.69 -26.64 23.48
C GLU A 48 -14.35 -26.05 23.94
N SER A 49 -13.37 -25.93 23.04
CA SER A 49 -12.05 -25.36 23.33
C SER A 49 -12.12 -23.88 23.73
N VAL A 50 -13.07 -23.10 23.22
CA VAL A 50 -13.32 -21.72 23.67
C VAL A 50 -13.79 -21.67 25.12
N SER A 51 -14.60 -22.65 25.55
CA SER A 51 -15.09 -22.73 26.92
C SER A 51 -13.94 -23.02 27.89
N GLU A 52 -12.99 -23.87 27.49
CA GLU A 52 -11.76 -24.14 28.24
C GLU A 52 -10.78 -22.95 28.21
N PHE A 53 -10.73 -22.22 27.08
CA PHE A 53 -9.90 -21.04 26.91
C PHE A 53 -10.27 -19.89 27.86
N GLU A 54 -11.57 -19.63 28.07
CA GLU A 54 -12.02 -18.65 29.07
C GLU A 54 -11.49 -19.00 30.46
N TYR A 55 -11.53 -20.29 30.82
CA TYR A 55 -10.99 -20.76 32.09
C TYR A 55 -9.46 -20.55 32.15
N ALA A 56 -8.71 -20.90 31.10
CA ALA A 56 -7.26 -20.76 31.04
C ALA A 56 -6.77 -19.29 31.04
N LEU A 57 -7.53 -18.36 30.44
CA LEU A 57 -7.26 -16.91 30.49
C LEU A 57 -7.15 -16.39 31.92
N SER A 58 -7.86 -16.99 32.87
CA SER A 58 -7.80 -16.62 34.28
C SER A 58 -6.51 -17.06 35.00
N PHE A 59 -5.67 -17.88 34.36
CA PHE A 59 -4.44 -18.46 34.93
C PHE A 59 -3.16 -18.18 34.12
N GLU A 60 -3.21 -17.30 33.12
CA GLU A 60 -2.05 -16.92 32.25
C GLU A 60 -1.38 -18.11 31.49
N SER A 61 -2.06 -19.25 31.32
CA SER A 61 -1.54 -20.43 30.61
C SER A 61 -2.03 -20.50 29.16
N LEU A 62 -1.58 -19.57 28.31
CA LEU A 62 -2.09 -19.41 26.94
C LEU A 62 -1.33 -20.25 25.87
N SER A 63 -0.24 -20.92 26.23
CA SER A 63 0.63 -21.59 25.26
C SER A 63 -0.01 -22.76 24.51
N GLU A 64 -1.06 -23.36 25.07
CA GLU A 64 -1.79 -24.50 24.48
C GLU A 64 -2.91 -24.08 23.51
N PHE A 65 -3.38 -22.83 23.58
CA PHE A 65 -4.50 -22.32 22.78
C PHE A 65 -4.04 -21.32 21.70
N GLN A 66 -2.94 -21.66 21.02
CA GLN A 66 -2.15 -20.72 20.21
C GLN A 66 -2.92 -19.99 19.11
N LYS A 67 -4.01 -20.57 18.59
CA LYS A 67 -4.83 -19.93 17.55
C LYS A 67 -6.09 -19.26 18.10
N LEU A 68 -6.62 -19.70 19.24
CA LEU A 68 -7.77 -19.05 19.87
C LEU A 68 -7.46 -17.63 20.34
N LYS A 69 -6.19 -17.30 20.61
CA LYS A 69 -5.77 -15.94 20.95
C LYS A 69 -6.25 -14.88 19.95
N TYR A 70 -6.40 -15.22 18.66
CA TYR A 70 -6.89 -14.26 17.65
C TYR A 70 -8.37 -13.89 17.83
N LEU A 71 -9.15 -14.67 18.58
CA LEU A 71 -10.51 -14.26 18.97
C LEU A 71 -10.51 -13.00 19.85
N LEU A 72 -9.40 -12.72 20.52
CA LEU A 72 -9.26 -11.55 21.38
C LEU A 72 -8.98 -10.25 20.59
N ILE A 73 -8.68 -10.34 19.29
CA ILE A 73 -8.53 -9.15 18.44
C ILE A 73 -9.83 -8.35 18.45
N CYS A 74 -9.74 -7.03 18.63
CA CYS A 74 -10.86 -6.11 18.85
C CYS A 74 -11.62 -6.29 20.19
N GLU A 75 -11.25 -7.27 21.02
CA GLU A 75 -11.76 -7.39 22.40
C GLU A 75 -10.78 -6.82 23.43
N ILE A 76 -9.49 -6.84 23.11
CA ILE A 76 -8.40 -6.26 23.90
C ILE A 76 -7.49 -5.39 23.03
N GLU A 77 -6.92 -4.35 23.61
CA GLU A 77 -5.92 -3.50 22.97
C GLU A 77 -4.54 -4.18 23.09
N ASP A 78 -4.20 -5.05 22.12
CA ASP A 78 -2.91 -5.73 22.05
C ASP A 78 -2.31 -5.64 20.63
N GLN A 79 -1.38 -4.70 20.44
CA GLN A 79 -0.71 -4.50 19.16
C GLN A 79 0.16 -5.71 18.77
N LYS A 80 0.76 -6.41 19.75
CA LYS A 80 1.60 -7.59 19.46
C LYS A 80 0.77 -8.75 18.94
N LEU A 81 -0.48 -8.87 19.39
CA LEU A 81 -1.41 -9.85 18.87
C LEU A 81 -1.77 -9.57 17.39
N ILE A 82 -1.92 -8.30 17.02
CA ILE A 82 -2.14 -7.89 15.62
C ILE A 82 -0.89 -8.17 14.78
N GLU A 83 0.30 -7.81 15.26
CA GLU A 83 1.58 -8.12 14.59
C GLU A 83 1.78 -9.64 14.41
N ASP A 84 1.39 -10.44 15.40
CA ASP A 84 1.43 -11.91 15.30
C ASP A 84 0.39 -12.44 14.29
N LEU A 85 -0.80 -11.84 14.23
CA LEU A 85 -1.80 -12.18 13.21
C LEU A 85 -1.29 -11.87 11.80
N HIS A 86 -0.59 -10.76 11.59
CA HIS A 86 -0.01 -10.40 10.29
C HIS A 86 0.90 -11.52 9.74
N ILE A 87 1.67 -12.19 10.61
CA ILE A 87 2.47 -13.35 10.23
C ILE A 87 1.58 -14.57 9.93
N GLU A 88 0.56 -14.82 10.76
CA GLU A 88 -0.32 -15.98 10.62
C GLU A 88 -1.30 -15.90 9.43
N ILE A 89 -1.69 -14.70 9.01
CA ILE A 89 -2.74 -14.47 8.00
C ILE A 89 -2.41 -15.13 6.67
N GLU A 90 -1.13 -15.14 6.27
CA GLU A 90 -0.68 -15.79 5.03
C GLU A 90 -0.78 -17.31 5.14
N TYR A 91 -0.49 -17.88 6.31
CA TYR A 91 -0.65 -19.31 6.54
C TYR A 91 -2.14 -19.70 6.59
N MET A 92 -3.01 -18.87 7.18
CA MET A 92 -4.47 -19.05 7.11
C MET A 92 -4.95 -19.04 5.66
N ALA A 93 -4.50 -18.06 4.87
CA ALA A 93 -4.81 -17.96 3.45
C ALA A 93 -4.35 -19.21 2.68
N SER A 94 -3.11 -19.66 2.87
CA SER A 94 -2.61 -20.88 2.22
C SER A 94 -3.39 -22.14 2.59
N ARG A 95 -3.82 -22.28 3.86
CA ARG A 95 -4.65 -23.42 4.28
C ARG A 95 -6.03 -23.37 3.64
N LEU A 96 -6.64 -22.20 3.53
CA LEU A 96 -7.92 -22.01 2.84
C LEU A 96 -7.77 -22.29 1.34
N ASP A 97 -6.77 -21.70 0.68
CA ASP A 97 -6.51 -21.89 -0.76
C ASP A 97 -6.26 -23.36 -1.13
N SER A 98 -5.64 -24.14 -0.23
CA SER A 98 -5.47 -25.59 -0.40
C SER A 98 -6.79 -26.37 -0.45
N LYS A 99 -7.91 -25.78 -0.01
CA LYS A 99 -9.25 -26.36 -0.13
C LYS A 99 -9.76 -26.04 -1.54
N THR A 100 -9.85 -27.07 -2.37
CA THR A 100 -10.17 -27.02 -3.82
C THR A 100 -11.46 -26.29 -4.25
N VAL A 101 -12.23 -25.73 -3.31
CA VAL A 101 -13.50 -25.05 -3.55
C VAL A 101 -13.33 -23.52 -3.65
N ILE A 102 -12.19 -22.98 -3.22
CA ILE A 102 -11.95 -21.54 -3.15
C ILE A 102 -11.29 -21.06 -4.45
N ASN A 103 -11.95 -20.14 -5.16
CA ASN A 103 -11.44 -19.51 -6.38
C ASN A 103 -11.47 -17.99 -6.23
N ILE A 104 -10.57 -17.48 -5.39
CA ILE A 104 -10.40 -16.06 -5.08
C ILE A 104 -8.90 -15.75 -5.10
N SER A 105 -8.52 -14.51 -5.40
CA SER A 105 -7.11 -14.10 -5.39
C SER A 105 -6.50 -14.21 -3.99
N LYS A 106 -5.16 -14.32 -3.89
CA LYS A 106 -4.50 -14.44 -2.58
C LYS A 106 -4.65 -13.14 -1.78
N LEU A 107 -4.61 -11.99 -2.46
CA LEU A 107 -4.81 -10.68 -1.83
C LEU A 107 -6.23 -10.51 -1.30
N ASP A 108 -7.25 -10.86 -2.09
CA ASP A 108 -8.64 -10.74 -1.63
C ASP A 108 -8.95 -11.76 -0.53
N LEU A 109 -8.33 -12.95 -0.55
CA LEU A 109 -8.44 -13.90 0.55
C LEU A 109 -7.87 -13.32 1.86
N ILE A 110 -6.68 -12.72 1.82
CA ILE A 110 -6.05 -12.08 2.97
C ILE A 110 -6.87 -10.87 3.43
N SER A 111 -7.35 -10.03 2.51
CA SER A 111 -8.26 -8.93 2.79
C SER A 111 -9.50 -9.42 3.56
N ASN A 112 -10.15 -10.47 3.06
CA ASN A 112 -11.32 -11.05 3.71
C ASN A 112 -10.98 -11.62 5.08
N LEU A 113 -9.84 -12.28 5.26
CA LEU A 113 -9.39 -12.76 6.55
C LEU A 113 -9.21 -11.61 7.56
N PHE A 114 -8.56 -10.50 7.19
CA PHE A 114 -8.47 -9.33 8.07
C PHE A 114 -9.86 -8.78 8.45
N LYS A 115 -10.82 -8.75 7.52
CA LYS A 115 -12.22 -8.37 7.83
C LYS A 115 -12.86 -9.31 8.85
N LEU A 116 -12.56 -10.61 8.83
CA LEU A 116 -13.07 -11.56 9.85
C LEU A 116 -12.62 -11.18 11.27
N PHE A 117 -11.45 -10.59 11.40
CA PHE A 117 -10.91 -10.13 12.68
C PHE A 117 -11.27 -8.67 13.00
N GLY A 118 -12.06 -8.00 12.15
CA GLY A 118 -12.48 -6.61 12.35
C GLY A 118 -11.38 -5.58 12.04
N LEU A 119 -10.32 -5.99 11.34
CA LEU A 119 -9.17 -5.16 10.98
C LEU A 119 -9.41 -4.48 9.62
N GLU A 120 -10.24 -3.44 9.64
CA GLU A 120 -10.72 -2.75 8.44
C GLU A 120 -9.60 -2.08 7.63
N ASN A 121 -8.61 -1.47 8.29
CA ASN A 121 -7.51 -0.80 7.62
C ASN A 121 -6.59 -1.80 6.92
N GLU A 122 -6.21 -2.86 7.63
CA GLU A 122 -5.40 -3.97 7.15
C GLU A 122 -6.09 -4.67 5.97
N SER A 123 -7.42 -4.86 6.04
CA SER A 123 -8.18 -5.44 4.94
C SER A 123 -8.18 -4.60 3.66
N ARG A 124 -7.91 -3.31 3.78
CA ARG A 124 -7.82 -2.37 2.64
C ARG A 124 -6.39 -2.06 2.27
N TYR A 125 -5.42 -2.69 2.93
CA TYR A 125 -3.98 -2.43 2.80
C TYR A 125 -3.65 -0.96 3.06
N ILE A 126 -4.33 -0.36 4.04
CA ILE A 126 -4.06 0.99 4.52
C ILE A 126 -2.94 0.90 5.56
N ILE A 127 -1.83 1.56 5.28
CA ILE A 127 -0.69 1.68 6.19
C ILE A 127 -0.80 3.03 6.88
N ASP A 128 -1.05 2.99 8.20
CA ASP A 128 -1.08 4.18 9.01
C ASP A 128 0.34 4.63 9.36
N ALA A 129 0.77 5.73 8.74
CA ALA A 129 2.05 6.38 8.96
C ALA A 129 1.84 7.87 9.30
N GLU A 130 0.74 8.19 9.99
CA GLU A 130 0.36 9.57 10.36
C GLU A 130 1.42 10.30 11.21
N ASP A 131 2.23 9.54 11.95
CA ASP A 131 3.33 10.06 12.77
C ASP A 131 4.57 10.47 11.95
N ILE A 132 4.61 10.12 10.66
CA ILE A 132 5.70 10.48 9.74
C ILE A 132 5.46 11.87 9.17
N LYS A 133 6.30 12.82 9.60
CA LYS A 133 6.30 14.18 9.08
C LYS A 133 7.33 14.33 7.96
N LEU A 134 6.83 14.40 6.73
CA LEU A 134 7.65 14.67 5.56
C LEU A 134 8.26 16.08 5.61
N LYS A 135 9.58 16.16 5.45
CA LYS A 135 10.33 17.42 5.42
C LYS A 135 10.58 17.81 3.98
N TRP A 136 9.64 18.54 3.42
CA TRP A 136 9.72 19.03 2.04
C TRP A 136 10.77 20.14 1.90
N GLN A 137 11.59 20.03 0.86
CA GLN A 137 12.64 20.99 0.53
C GLN A 137 12.53 21.43 -0.93
N PRO A 138 12.81 22.70 -1.26
CA PRO A 138 12.87 23.17 -2.64
C PRO A 138 13.82 22.32 -3.49
N TYR A 139 13.36 21.90 -4.67
CA TYR A 139 14.21 21.15 -5.61
C TYR A 139 14.98 22.06 -6.56
N PHE A 140 14.39 23.20 -6.94
CA PHE A 140 14.98 24.19 -7.82
C PHE A 140 15.11 25.53 -7.09
N GLU A 141 16.29 26.14 -7.15
CA GLU A 141 16.53 27.43 -6.50
C GLU A 141 16.14 28.63 -7.37
N SER A 142 16.15 28.46 -8.70
CA SER A 142 15.88 29.53 -9.68
C SER A 142 14.41 29.84 -9.94
N LEU A 143 13.48 29.10 -9.34
CA LEU A 143 12.04 29.33 -9.51
C LEU A 143 11.58 30.59 -8.78
N GLN A 144 10.69 31.37 -9.40
CA GLN A 144 10.05 32.52 -8.74
C GLN A 144 9.28 32.08 -7.49
N ASN A 145 8.63 30.91 -7.58
CA ASN A 145 8.06 30.22 -6.43
C ASN A 145 8.95 29.03 -6.06
N TYR A 146 9.83 29.21 -5.07
CA TYR A 146 10.72 28.16 -4.56
C TYR A 146 9.97 26.94 -3.97
N GLN A 147 8.66 27.05 -3.73
CA GLN A 147 7.82 25.94 -3.27
C GLN A 147 7.09 25.22 -4.41
N ALA A 148 7.31 25.58 -5.67
CA ALA A 148 6.59 24.97 -6.79
C ALA A 148 7.03 23.52 -7.08
N VAL A 149 8.29 23.18 -6.80
CA VAL A 149 8.76 21.78 -6.83
C VAL A 149 9.49 21.50 -5.53
N LEU A 150 8.98 20.54 -4.79
CA LEU A 150 9.53 20.12 -3.51
C LEU A 150 9.96 18.66 -3.59
N ILE A 151 11.03 18.32 -2.90
CA ILE A 151 11.46 16.94 -2.71
C ILE A 151 11.47 16.59 -1.22
N THR A 152 11.27 15.32 -0.94
CA THR A 152 11.53 14.74 0.37
C THR A 152 11.86 13.27 0.20
N ASP A 153 12.61 12.72 1.15
CA ASP A 153 13.02 11.33 1.11
C ASP A 153 12.43 10.59 2.32
N LEU A 154 12.08 9.31 2.13
CA LEU A 154 11.56 8.43 3.18
C LEU A 154 12.05 6.99 2.97
N LEU A 155 12.00 6.16 4.00
CA LEU A 155 12.33 4.74 3.89
C LEU A 155 11.05 3.91 3.83
N ILE A 156 11.01 2.93 2.94
CA ILE A 156 9.98 1.87 2.93
C ILE A 156 10.70 0.53 2.90
N ASN A 157 10.51 -0.30 3.91
CA ASN A 157 11.25 -1.55 4.08
C ASN A 157 12.77 -1.37 3.93
N GLU A 158 13.32 -0.32 4.54
CA GLU A 158 14.74 0.08 4.46
C GLU A 158 15.22 0.51 3.05
N ILE A 159 14.31 0.61 2.08
CA ILE A 159 14.62 1.11 0.75
C ILE A 159 14.41 2.63 0.74
N PRO A 160 15.39 3.43 0.31
CA PRO A 160 15.20 4.86 0.18
C PRO A 160 14.32 5.22 -1.01
N PHE A 161 13.28 6.00 -0.75
CA PHE A 161 12.39 6.58 -1.75
C PHE A 161 12.56 8.09 -1.78
N ARG A 162 12.49 8.65 -2.99
CA ARG A 162 12.33 10.08 -3.20
C ARG A 162 10.91 10.36 -3.65
N LEU A 163 10.27 11.30 -2.97
CA LEU A 163 9.02 11.90 -3.42
C LEU A 163 9.32 13.27 -4.03
N ILE A 164 8.65 13.57 -5.14
CA ILE A 164 8.67 14.87 -5.79
C ILE A 164 7.24 15.38 -5.81
N ALA A 165 7.02 16.53 -5.18
CA ALA A 165 5.76 17.24 -5.16
C ALA A 165 5.83 18.45 -6.09
N THR A 166 4.99 18.47 -7.11
CA THR A 166 4.91 19.59 -8.06
C THR A 166 3.59 20.31 -7.92
N LYS A 167 3.65 21.61 -7.67
CA LYS A 167 2.48 22.47 -7.50
C LYS A 167 1.68 22.53 -8.79
N VAL A 168 0.37 22.31 -8.65
CA VAL A 168 -0.58 22.38 -9.74
C VAL A 168 -1.79 23.22 -9.37
N SER A 169 -2.34 23.84 -10.40
CA SER A 169 -3.48 24.75 -10.36
C SER A 169 -4.32 24.51 -11.61
N PHE A 170 -5.23 23.55 -11.56
CA PHE A 170 -6.23 23.30 -12.58
C PHE A 170 -7.44 22.58 -11.96
N ASP A 171 -8.63 22.85 -12.50
CA ASP A 171 -9.89 22.27 -12.03
C ASP A 171 -10.34 21.09 -12.90
N GLU A 172 -9.94 21.08 -14.17
CA GLU A 172 -10.26 20.01 -15.12
C GLU A 172 -9.00 19.19 -15.45
N TYR A 173 -9.09 17.87 -15.28
CA TYR A 173 -7.98 16.96 -15.53
C TYR A 173 -7.73 16.77 -17.04
N SER A 174 -6.67 17.38 -17.56
CA SER A 174 -6.14 17.10 -18.89
C SER A 174 -4.65 17.38 -18.93
N VAL A 175 -3.92 16.70 -19.82
CA VAL A 175 -2.48 16.97 -20.04
C VAL A 175 -2.26 18.43 -20.45
N ASN A 176 -3.16 19.01 -21.25
CA ASN A 176 -3.05 20.42 -21.65
C ASN A 176 -3.18 21.39 -20.46
N ASN A 177 -4.13 21.15 -19.56
CA ASN A 177 -4.30 21.95 -18.36
C ASN A 177 -3.13 21.78 -17.40
N LEU A 178 -2.61 20.56 -17.26
CA LEU A 178 -1.39 20.29 -16.52
C LEU A 178 -0.23 21.11 -17.10
N MET A 179 0.04 21.00 -18.41
CA MET A 179 1.13 21.72 -19.06
C MET A 179 1.01 23.25 -18.92
N HIS A 180 -0.19 23.80 -19.07
CA HIS A 180 -0.44 25.22 -18.82
C HIS A 180 -0.13 25.60 -17.36
N SER A 181 -0.56 24.77 -16.41
CA SER A 181 -0.30 24.95 -14.99
C SER A 181 1.19 24.93 -14.67
N LEU A 182 1.92 23.96 -15.22
CA LEU A 182 3.37 23.79 -15.03
C LEU A 182 4.14 24.98 -15.61
N ASN A 183 3.84 25.40 -16.83
CA ASN A 183 4.48 26.57 -17.45
C ASN A 183 4.28 27.86 -16.64
N THR A 184 3.16 27.97 -15.91
CA THR A 184 2.87 29.11 -15.04
C THR A 184 3.59 29.00 -13.69
N ASN A 185 3.50 27.83 -13.04
CA ASN A 185 4.02 27.62 -11.69
C ASN A 185 5.55 27.50 -11.64
N LEU A 186 6.18 27.07 -12.74
CA LEU A 186 7.62 26.79 -12.84
C LEU A 186 8.39 27.91 -13.56
N ALA A 187 7.84 29.12 -13.61
CA ALA A 187 8.55 30.28 -14.14
C ALA A 187 9.80 30.59 -13.31
N GLN A 188 10.94 30.78 -14.00
CA GLN A 188 12.20 31.16 -13.37
C GLN A 188 12.29 32.67 -13.10
N THR A 189 13.13 33.05 -12.15
CA THR A 189 13.54 34.44 -11.94
C THR A 189 14.35 34.96 -13.13
N ASN A 190 14.26 36.26 -13.44
CA ASN A 190 14.88 36.87 -14.63
C ASN A 190 16.42 36.97 -14.61
N ASP A 191 17.11 36.25 -13.71
CA ASP A 191 18.57 36.26 -13.62
C ASP A 191 19.20 35.30 -14.64
N SER A 192 20.08 35.83 -15.50
CA SER A 192 20.76 35.10 -16.59
C SER A 192 22.15 34.58 -16.19
N SER A 193 22.24 33.94 -15.02
CA SER A 193 23.46 33.27 -14.56
C SER A 193 23.66 31.90 -15.24
N ALA A 194 24.89 31.37 -15.20
CA ALA A 194 25.15 30.00 -15.67
C ALA A 194 24.33 28.95 -14.88
N LYS A 195 24.18 29.14 -13.56
CA LYS A 195 23.40 28.26 -12.68
C LYS A 195 21.91 28.24 -13.06
N THR A 196 21.33 29.39 -13.38
CA THR A 196 19.93 29.49 -13.79
C THR A 196 19.67 28.86 -15.16
N ASN A 197 20.63 28.95 -16.09
CA ASN A 197 20.54 28.26 -17.39
C ASN A 197 20.64 26.72 -17.26
N GLU A 198 21.51 26.21 -16.37
CA GLU A 198 21.59 24.77 -16.10
C GLU A 198 20.33 24.23 -15.43
N GLU A 199 19.77 24.96 -14.44
CA GLU A 199 18.49 24.57 -13.84
C GLU A 199 17.33 24.64 -14.83
N LYS A 200 17.36 25.54 -15.82
CA LYS A 200 16.31 25.63 -16.84
C LYS A 200 16.14 24.32 -17.60
N ILE A 201 17.25 23.71 -18.04
CA ILE A 201 17.24 22.42 -18.72
C ILE A 201 16.59 21.35 -17.82
N LYS A 202 16.96 21.32 -16.54
CA LYS A 202 16.41 20.36 -15.56
C LYS A 202 14.92 20.60 -15.28
N ILE A 203 14.46 21.85 -15.32
CA ILE A 203 13.05 22.22 -15.17
C ILE A 203 12.26 21.73 -16.40
N ASP A 204 12.77 21.95 -17.61
CA ASP A 204 12.13 21.47 -18.85
C ASP A 204 12.04 19.93 -18.85
N GLU A 205 13.12 19.24 -18.44
CA GLU A 205 13.13 17.78 -18.24
C GLU A 205 12.11 17.34 -17.19
N HIS A 206 11.99 18.08 -16.07
CA HIS A 206 11.01 17.78 -15.03
C HIS A 206 9.56 17.97 -15.49
N ILE A 207 9.27 19.02 -16.26
CA ILE A 207 7.94 19.24 -16.85
C ILE A 207 7.56 18.05 -17.73
N LYS A 208 8.47 17.65 -18.62
CA LYS A 208 8.25 16.49 -19.49
C LYS A 208 8.03 15.22 -18.67
N TRP A 209 8.92 14.94 -17.72
CA TRP A 209 8.81 13.78 -16.83
C TRP A 209 7.47 13.73 -16.09
N LEU A 210 7.00 14.86 -15.56
CA LEU A 210 5.74 14.91 -14.82
C LEU A 210 4.54 14.71 -15.75
N ALA A 211 4.55 15.30 -16.94
CA ALA A 211 3.49 15.10 -17.92
C ALA A 211 3.40 13.63 -18.36
N ASP A 212 4.55 13.02 -18.68
CA ASP A 212 4.65 11.62 -19.09
C ASP A 212 4.23 10.67 -17.94
N SER A 213 4.63 10.97 -16.70
CA SER A 213 4.24 10.19 -15.51
C SER A 213 2.75 10.33 -15.19
N PHE A 214 2.20 11.54 -15.36
CA PHE A 214 0.78 11.81 -15.17
C PHE A 214 -0.06 11.04 -16.19
N ASP A 215 0.35 11.04 -17.46
CA ASP A 215 -0.31 10.29 -18.52
C ASP A 215 -0.26 8.78 -18.31
N CYS A 216 0.90 8.26 -17.89
CA CYS A 216 1.10 6.83 -17.64
C CYS A 216 0.30 6.30 -16.44
N LEU A 217 0.19 7.07 -15.35
CA LEU A 217 -0.30 6.58 -14.05
C LEU A 217 -1.68 7.10 -13.66
N SER A 218 -2.20 8.12 -14.33
CA SER A 218 -3.49 8.71 -13.99
C SER A 218 -4.54 8.25 -14.99
N ASN A 219 -5.67 7.73 -14.49
CA ASN A 219 -6.83 7.43 -15.33
C ASN A 219 -7.66 8.69 -15.57
N PHE A 220 -7.03 9.79 -15.99
CA PHE A 220 -7.66 11.10 -16.06
C PHE A 220 -8.70 11.23 -17.18
N GLU A 221 -8.57 10.46 -18.25
CA GLU A 221 -9.59 10.37 -19.31
C GLU A 221 -10.86 9.64 -18.86
N SER A 222 -10.87 9.08 -17.65
CA SER A 222 -12.04 8.39 -17.14
C SER A 222 -13.13 9.39 -16.76
N ASP A 223 -14.35 9.16 -17.25
CA ASP A 223 -15.55 9.91 -16.84
C ASP A 223 -15.96 9.67 -15.37
N THR A 224 -15.19 8.90 -14.61
CA THR A 224 -15.49 8.53 -13.21
C THR A 224 -14.62 9.37 -12.28
N PRO A 225 -15.20 10.31 -11.50
CA PRO A 225 -14.43 11.20 -10.63
C PRO A 225 -13.54 10.48 -9.62
N ASP A 226 -13.98 9.30 -9.14
CA ASP A 226 -13.23 8.50 -8.17
C ASP A 226 -11.90 7.96 -8.70
N ARG A 227 -11.69 7.97 -10.02
CA ARG A 227 -10.45 7.55 -10.67
C ARG A 227 -9.46 8.69 -10.88
N HIS A 228 -9.87 9.93 -10.61
CA HIS A 228 -8.96 11.07 -10.68
C HIS A 228 -8.01 11.10 -9.48
N PRO A 229 -6.79 11.60 -9.67
CA PRO A 229 -5.83 11.74 -8.59
C PRO A 229 -6.28 12.82 -7.61
N VAL A 230 -6.24 12.52 -6.32
CA VAL A 230 -6.41 13.50 -5.24
C VAL A 230 -5.09 14.23 -5.03
N PHE A 231 -5.15 15.57 -5.05
CA PHE A 231 -3.98 16.39 -4.80
C PHE A 231 -3.51 16.28 -3.35
N TYR A 232 -2.20 16.17 -3.18
CA TYR A 232 -1.54 16.22 -1.88
C TYR A 232 -1.38 17.68 -1.46
N LYS A 233 -1.82 18.05 -0.25
CA LYS A 233 -1.70 19.43 0.23
C LYS A 233 -0.41 19.65 1.01
N ILE A 234 0.40 20.58 0.52
CA ILE A 234 1.59 21.08 1.22
C ILE A 234 1.38 22.57 1.44
N ASN A 235 1.39 23.02 2.70
CA ASN A 235 1.11 24.41 3.07
C ASN A 235 -0.20 24.95 2.43
N ASN A 236 -1.27 24.15 2.43
CA ASN A 236 -2.57 24.44 1.81
C ASN A 236 -2.54 24.66 0.29
N GLN A 237 -1.48 24.22 -0.40
CA GLN A 237 -1.39 24.26 -1.87
C GLN A 237 -1.44 22.84 -2.45
N ASN A 238 -2.12 22.70 -3.58
CA ASN A 238 -2.29 21.42 -4.26
C ASN A 238 -1.01 21.03 -4.99
N HIS A 239 -0.56 19.80 -4.75
CA HIS A 239 0.59 19.21 -5.44
C HIS A 239 0.21 17.84 -6.01
N LEU A 240 0.77 17.54 -7.18
CA LEU A 240 0.90 16.16 -7.65
C LEU A 240 2.18 15.59 -7.05
N VAL A 241 2.06 14.46 -6.37
CA VAL A 241 3.19 13.79 -5.73
C VAL A 241 3.41 12.44 -6.36
N TYR A 242 4.60 12.27 -6.90
CA TYR A 242 5.08 11.00 -7.42
C TYR A 242 6.36 10.62 -6.69
N GLY A 243 6.62 9.33 -6.58
CA GLY A 243 7.83 8.86 -5.94
C GLY A 243 8.33 7.54 -6.50
N PHE A 244 9.61 7.30 -6.25
CA PHE A 244 10.32 6.16 -6.76
C PHE A 244 11.48 5.79 -5.83
N PRO A 245 11.94 4.54 -5.86
CA PRO A 245 13.13 4.14 -5.15
C PRO A 245 14.35 4.89 -5.70
N LEU A 246 15.22 5.34 -4.81
CA LEU A 246 16.44 6.04 -5.17
C LEU A 246 17.50 5.09 -5.70
N SER A 247 18.31 5.60 -6.63
CA SER A 247 19.51 4.90 -7.09
C SER A 247 20.41 4.52 -5.90
N PRO A 248 20.97 3.29 -5.85
CA PRO A 248 21.80 2.82 -4.74
C PRO A 248 23.03 3.69 -4.42
N HIS A 249 23.43 4.55 -5.35
CA HIS A 249 24.55 5.47 -5.19
C HIS A 249 24.16 6.76 -4.47
N MET A 250 22.88 6.98 -4.19
CA MET A 250 22.37 8.16 -3.51
C MET A 250 22.06 7.82 -2.06
N SER A 251 22.53 8.66 -1.13
CA SER A 251 22.16 8.57 0.28
C SER A 251 20.95 9.45 0.57
N VAL A 252 20.13 8.99 1.51
CA VAL A 252 19.09 9.80 2.16
C VAL A 252 19.64 10.38 3.46
N SER A 253 18.94 11.38 3.99
CA SER A 253 19.31 11.95 5.29
C SER A 253 19.20 10.90 6.41
N ASP A 254 20.12 10.93 7.38
CA ASP A 254 20.18 9.99 8.51
C ASP A 254 18.92 9.94 9.40
N ASN A 255 17.94 10.82 9.20
CA ASN A 255 16.72 10.96 10.00
C ASN A 255 15.43 10.54 9.26
N CYS A 256 15.52 9.77 8.18
CA CYS A 256 14.34 9.25 7.49
C CYS A 256 13.69 8.13 8.33
N LYS A 257 12.40 8.29 8.64
CA LYS A 257 11.61 7.22 9.27
C LYS A 257 11.33 6.11 8.25
N ASN A 258 11.36 4.87 8.71
CA ASN A 258 11.05 3.70 7.90
C ASN A 258 9.59 3.26 8.08
N ILE A 259 8.89 3.09 6.96
CA ILE A 259 7.57 2.48 6.88
C ILE A 259 7.76 1.00 6.60
N ASN A 260 7.39 0.16 7.56
CA ASN A 260 7.44 -1.29 7.39
C ASN A 260 6.11 -1.79 6.83
N ILE A 261 6.17 -2.46 5.69
CA ILE A 261 5.02 -2.99 4.97
C ILE A 261 5.28 -4.46 4.70
N GLN A 262 4.35 -5.31 5.12
CA GLN A 262 4.39 -6.72 4.77
C GLN A 262 3.98 -6.90 3.30
N ILE A 263 4.96 -7.30 2.49
CA ILE A 263 4.74 -7.62 1.08
C ILE A 263 4.39 -9.10 1.01
N ILE A 264 3.19 -9.37 0.50
CA ILE A 264 2.68 -10.74 0.37
C ILE A 264 3.42 -11.44 -0.76
N ASP A 265 3.78 -12.71 -0.56
CA ASP A 265 4.35 -13.54 -1.63
C ASP A 265 3.26 -13.95 -2.62
N THR A 266 3.07 -13.13 -3.66
CA THR A 266 2.12 -13.34 -4.76
C THR A 266 2.66 -12.70 -6.05
N GLU A 267 2.17 -13.20 -7.19
CA GLU A 267 2.44 -12.64 -8.53
C GLU A 267 1.48 -11.49 -8.87
N GLU A 268 0.51 -11.21 -7.99
CA GLU A 268 -0.45 -10.13 -8.13
C GLU A 268 0.18 -8.76 -7.84
N LYS A 269 -0.37 -7.71 -8.47
CA LYS A 269 -0.01 -6.34 -8.13
C LYS A 269 -0.59 -5.98 -6.76
N GLN A 270 0.27 -5.54 -5.85
CA GLN A 270 -0.13 -5.11 -4.52
C GLN A 270 -0.19 -3.58 -4.46
N VAL A 271 -1.27 -3.04 -3.91
CA VAL A 271 -1.50 -1.60 -3.80
C VAL A 271 -1.70 -1.26 -2.33
N PHE A 272 -0.86 -0.39 -1.77
CA PHE A 272 -0.94 0.05 -0.39
C PHE A 272 -1.31 1.53 -0.34
N ILE A 273 -2.25 1.90 0.54
CA ILE A 273 -2.62 3.29 0.78
C ILE A 273 -1.80 3.77 1.98
N LEU A 274 -0.91 4.73 1.75
CA LEU A 274 -0.08 5.33 2.80
C LEU A 274 -0.79 6.57 3.34
N ASN A 275 -1.22 6.53 4.60
CA ASN A 275 -1.66 7.74 5.32
C ASN A 275 -0.43 8.46 5.88
N LEU A 276 -0.16 9.67 5.38
CA LEU A 276 1.02 10.48 5.73
C LEU A 276 0.55 11.82 6.26
N GLY A 277 0.36 11.89 7.58
CA GLY A 277 -0.41 12.95 8.22
C GLY A 277 -1.86 12.96 7.70
N ASN A 278 -2.36 14.14 7.30
CA ASN A 278 -3.74 14.26 6.77
C ASN A 278 -3.87 13.89 5.28
N GLU A 279 -2.75 13.56 4.63
CA GLU A 279 -2.68 13.35 3.19
C GLU A 279 -2.42 11.87 2.88
N ARG A 280 -2.68 11.47 1.63
CA ARG A 280 -2.56 10.07 1.21
C ARG A 280 -1.79 9.93 -0.08
N LEU A 281 -0.98 8.88 -0.14
CA LEU A 281 -0.31 8.43 -1.36
C LEU A 281 -0.58 6.94 -1.55
N VAL A 282 -0.34 6.46 -2.76
CA VAL A 282 -0.46 5.03 -3.08
C VAL A 282 0.89 4.50 -3.49
N LEU A 283 1.29 3.41 -2.83
CA LEU A 283 2.46 2.62 -3.13
C LEU A 283 2.04 1.37 -3.89
N GLU A 284 2.57 1.18 -5.09
CA GLU A 284 2.30 -0.01 -5.89
C GLU A 284 3.54 -0.90 -5.98
N PHE A 285 3.37 -2.19 -5.70
CA PHE A 285 4.34 -3.24 -5.98
C PHE A 285 3.83 -4.07 -7.16
N ILE A 286 4.49 -3.93 -8.30
CA ILE A 286 4.14 -4.64 -9.52
C ILE A 286 5.12 -5.78 -9.70
N PHE A 287 4.63 -7.01 -9.55
CA PHE A 287 5.41 -8.21 -9.80
C PHE A 287 5.89 -8.27 -11.25
N LEU A 288 7.14 -8.70 -11.45
CA LEU A 288 7.74 -8.88 -12.77
C LEU A 288 8.01 -10.36 -13.05
N ASN A 289 8.84 -10.99 -12.22
CA ASN A 289 9.27 -12.38 -12.37
C ASN A 289 9.97 -12.88 -11.10
N LYS A 290 10.00 -14.21 -10.92
CA LYS A 290 10.79 -14.85 -9.87
C LYS A 290 12.28 -14.82 -10.20
N ILE A 291 13.12 -14.77 -9.16
CA ILE A 291 14.56 -14.92 -9.30
C ILE A 291 14.85 -16.33 -9.80
N GLY A 292 15.62 -16.43 -10.88
CA GLY A 292 15.97 -17.70 -11.52
C GLY A 292 15.18 -18.01 -12.80
N ASP A 293 14.06 -17.33 -13.04
CA ASP A 293 13.28 -17.47 -14.29
C ASP A 293 13.95 -16.80 -15.52
N GLY A 294 15.09 -16.13 -15.32
CA GLY A 294 15.71 -15.24 -16.29
C GLY A 294 14.99 -13.89 -16.42
N GLU A 295 15.58 -12.93 -17.12
CA GLU A 295 14.92 -11.65 -17.42
C GLU A 295 13.76 -11.88 -18.40
N LYS A 296 12.53 -11.60 -17.97
CA LYS A 296 11.35 -11.56 -18.85
C LYS A 296 11.18 -10.15 -19.38
N SER A 297 10.76 -10.02 -20.63
CA SER A 297 10.38 -8.73 -21.20
C SER A 297 9.24 -8.12 -20.39
N TYR A 298 9.31 -6.81 -20.13
CA TYR A 298 8.23 -6.08 -19.48
C TYR A 298 6.94 -6.16 -20.30
N SER A 299 5.81 -6.22 -19.59
CA SER A 299 4.54 -5.89 -20.24
C SER A 299 4.62 -4.44 -20.77
N PRO A 300 3.85 -4.08 -21.82
CA PRO A 300 3.86 -2.71 -22.35
C PRO A 300 3.60 -1.65 -21.28
N GLN A 301 2.72 -1.95 -20.31
CA GLN A 301 2.43 -1.04 -19.20
C GLN A 301 3.63 -0.87 -18.25
N ASN A 302 4.30 -1.97 -17.86
CA ASN A 302 5.46 -1.90 -16.98
C ASN A 302 6.65 -1.21 -17.66
N GLN A 303 6.80 -1.42 -18.97
CA GLN A 303 7.78 -0.72 -19.80
C GLN A 303 7.49 0.78 -19.84
N TRP A 304 6.23 1.16 -20.00
CA TRP A 304 5.83 2.57 -20.02
C TRP A 304 6.14 3.27 -18.68
N ILE A 305 5.90 2.62 -17.54
CA ILE A 305 6.28 3.16 -16.22
C ILE A 305 7.80 3.35 -16.12
N LYS A 306 8.57 2.38 -16.63
CA LYS A 306 10.03 2.46 -16.65
C LYS A 306 10.53 3.63 -17.50
N ASP A 307 9.92 3.82 -18.67
CA ASP A 307 10.31 4.85 -19.63
C ASP A 307 9.81 6.26 -19.25
N THR A 308 8.94 6.37 -18.23
CA THR A 308 8.37 7.64 -17.76
C THR A 308 8.79 7.94 -16.34
N LEU A 309 8.08 7.41 -15.34
CA LEU A 309 8.31 7.71 -13.93
C LEU A 309 9.75 7.40 -13.52
N LEU A 310 10.27 6.24 -13.93
CA LEU A 310 11.62 5.81 -13.57
C LEU A 310 12.69 6.28 -14.56
N SER A 311 12.38 7.12 -15.54
CA SER A 311 13.38 7.61 -16.50
C SER A 311 14.41 8.58 -15.90
N ARG A 312 14.17 9.07 -14.68
CA ARG A 312 15.04 10.04 -14.02
C ARG A 312 16.37 9.41 -13.60
N SER A 313 17.41 10.24 -13.61
CA SER A 313 18.77 9.83 -13.22
C SER A 313 18.90 9.50 -11.72
N ASP A 314 18.02 10.03 -10.87
CA ASP A 314 17.98 9.73 -9.44
C ASP A 314 17.12 8.50 -9.10
N ALA A 315 16.33 7.98 -10.04
CA ALA A 315 15.54 6.77 -9.85
C ALA A 315 16.40 5.49 -9.95
N CYS A 316 16.04 4.49 -9.14
CA CYS A 316 16.62 3.17 -9.24
C CYS A 316 16.20 2.51 -10.55
N GLN A 317 17.18 2.22 -11.41
CA GLN A 317 16.96 1.54 -12.70
C GLN A 317 16.92 0.01 -12.58
N PHE A 318 17.23 -0.50 -11.39
CA PHE A 318 17.25 -1.92 -11.09
C PHE A 318 15.93 -2.35 -10.46
N ASN A 319 15.53 -3.58 -10.76
CA ASN A 319 14.37 -4.17 -10.12
C ASN A 319 14.66 -4.43 -8.64
N ILE A 320 13.67 -4.15 -7.81
CA ILE A 320 13.79 -4.38 -6.38
C ILE A 320 13.38 -5.81 -6.07
N VAL A 321 14.08 -6.42 -5.12
CA VAL A 321 13.89 -7.82 -4.76
C VAL A 321 13.16 -7.95 -3.43
N PHE A 322 12.05 -8.68 -3.45
CA PHE A 322 11.33 -9.15 -2.25
C PHE A 322 10.89 -10.60 -2.48
N ASN A 323 10.84 -11.44 -1.45
CA ASN A 323 10.31 -12.82 -1.54
C ASN A 323 10.84 -13.63 -2.75
N ASN A 324 12.13 -13.50 -3.07
CA ASN A 324 12.76 -14.11 -4.25
C ASN A 324 12.10 -13.75 -5.60
N ALA A 325 11.53 -12.55 -5.72
CA ALA A 325 10.94 -12.01 -6.93
C ALA A 325 11.36 -10.56 -7.17
N TYR A 326 11.32 -10.16 -8.43
CA TYR A 326 11.60 -8.81 -8.89
C TYR A 326 10.31 -7.99 -8.98
N TYR A 327 10.37 -6.76 -8.50
CA TYR A 327 9.25 -5.82 -8.48
C TYR A 327 9.64 -4.47 -9.09
N LEU A 328 8.69 -3.88 -9.80
CA LEU A 328 8.65 -2.44 -10.04
C LEU A 328 7.89 -1.81 -8.87
N ILE A 329 8.48 -0.81 -8.22
CA ILE A 329 7.85 -0.16 -7.06
C ILE A 329 7.77 1.33 -7.32
N ILE A 330 6.58 1.88 -7.14
CA ILE A 330 6.29 3.29 -7.44
C ILE A 330 5.35 3.88 -6.40
N ILE A 331 5.44 5.20 -6.22
CA ILE A 331 4.47 5.98 -5.45
C ILE A 331 3.77 6.95 -6.40
N ARG A 332 2.45 7.00 -6.31
CA ARG A 332 1.60 7.88 -7.11
C ARG A 332 0.54 8.56 -6.25
N PRO A 333 -0.15 9.58 -6.79
CA PRO A 333 -1.29 10.18 -6.11
C PRO A 333 -2.36 9.14 -5.79
N PHE A 334 -3.01 9.32 -4.65
CA PHE A 334 -4.17 8.55 -4.24
C PHE A 334 -5.37 8.84 -5.15
N SER A 335 -6.21 7.84 -5.41
CA SER A 335 -7.52 8.01 -6.06
C SER A 335 -8.58 7.27 -5.25
N HIS A 336 -9.82 7.78 -5.21
CA HIS A 336 -10.88 7.17 -4.37
C HIS A 336 -11.18 5.71 -4.74
N ILE A 337 -10.99 5.32 -6.00
CA ILE A 337 -11.11 3.93 -6.46
C ILE A 337 -10.09 3.00 -5.78
N ASP A 338 -8.99 3.51 -5.24
CA ASP A 338 -7.97 2.69 -4.56
C ASP A 338 -8.52 2.07 -3.27
N PHE A 339 -9.55 2.65 -2.64
CA PHE A 339 -10.27 1.98 -1.55
C PHE A 339 -10.99 0.70 -1.98
N LEU A 340 -11.28 0.56 -3.28
CA LEU A 340 -12.01 -0.59 -3.83
C LEU A 340 -11.07 -1.68 -4.39
N LYS A 341 -9.91 -1.30 -4.93
CA LYS A 341 -9.01 -2.20 -5.67
C LYS A 341 -8.43 -3.37 -4.87
N ASN A 342 -8.43 -3.29 -3.54
CA ASN A 342 -7.99 -4.38 -2.66
C ASN A 342 -9.11 -4.98 -1.81
N THR A 343 -10.37 -4.69 -2.17
CA THR A 343 -11.54 -5.11 -1.38
C THR A 343 -12.56 -5.94 -2.17
N LEU A 344 -12.30 -6.19 -3.47
CA LEU A 344 -13.26 -6.76 -4.42
C LEU A 344 -12.82 -8.12 -4.94
#